data_AF-A0A1V2VVD6-F1
#
_entry.id   AF-A0A1V2VVD6-F1
#
_cell.length_a   1.000
_cell.length_b   1.000
_cell.length_c   1.000
_cell.angle_alpha   90.00
_cell.angle_beta   90.00
_cell.angle_gamma   90.00
#
_symmetry.space_group_name_H-M   'P 1'
#
loop_
_entity.id
_entity.type
_entity.pdbx_description
1 polymer ?
#
loop_
_entity_poly.entity_id
_entity_poly.type
_entity_poly.pdbx_seq_one_letter_code
_entity_poly.pdbx_strand_id
1 'polypeptide(L)'
;MHTLIGLMFFGLAIAVAVWMLIVWRGFTQDWLPEELKTARVALVEKSLWIDADLPRSAGAGFGASRTYVSVPVVGRPDRIYKLSGGQHVPVENKNRDLDRVFDTDIAQLSLQAWLLRQKGFETASFGYVAINNRRTRQRTAHKVDLLDDAACVRIINRYLDVTEGRVEPRKSRGKKCNSCGHRIACHG
;
A
#
# COMPACT_ATOMS: atom_id res chain seq x y z
N MET A 1 -2.12 -25.32 51.53
CA MET A 1 -2.43 -23.93 51.09
C MET A 1 -1.23 -23.23 50.44
N HIS A 2 -0.02 -23.30 51.01
CA HIS A 2 1.16 -22.60 50.46
C HIS A 2 1.59 -23.05 49.04
N THR A 3 1.42 -24.32 48.69
CA THR A 3 1.78 -24.88 47.38
C THR A 3 0.84 -24.46 46.24
N LEU A 4 -0.47 -24.34 46.51
CA LEU A 4 -1.45 -23.87 45.53
C LEU A 4 -1.27 -22.39 45.18
N ILE A 5 -0.96 -21.57 46.19
CA ILE A 5 -0.67 -20.14 46.02
C ILE A 5 0.61 -19.96 45.19
N GLY A 6 1.66 -20.76 45.45
CA GLY A 6 2.89 -20.75 44.65
C GLY A 6 2.67 -21.12 43.18
N LEU A 7 1.83 -22.12 42.89
CA LEU A 7 1.48 -22.51 41.53
C LEU A 7 0.70 -21.42 40.77
N MET A 8 -0.19 -20.69 41.46
CA MET A 8 -0.92 -19.56 40.86
C MET A 8 0.01 -18.40 40.49
N PHE A 9 0.95 -18.03 41.38
CA PHE A 9 1.93 -16.98 41.07
C PHE A 9 2.88 -17.39 39.95
N PHE A 10 3.27 -18.66 39.88
CA PHE A 10 4.10 -19.18 38.80
C PHE A 10 3.37 -19.13 37.44
N GLY A 11 2.10 -19.53 37.39
CA GLY A 11 1.26 -19.42 36.20
C GLY A 11 1.08 -17.97 35.73
N LEU A 12 0.85 -17.04 36.66
CA LEU A 12 0.76 -15.61 36.36
C LEU A 12 2.07 -15.05 35.80
N ALA A 13 3.22 -15.43 36.37
CA ALA A 13 4.53 -15.00 35.90
C ALA A 13 4.79 -15.46 34.44
N ILE A 14 4.42 -16.70 34.10
CA ILE A 14 4.52 -17.20 32.72
C ILE A 14 3.59 -16.41 31.79
N ALA A 15 2.34 -16.16 32.20
CA ALA A 15 1.40 -15.40 31.38
C ALA A 15 1.89 -13.97 31.11
N VAL A 16 2.46 -13.29 32.11
CA VAL A 16 3.09 -11.97 31.97
C VAL A 16 4.32 -12.04 31.07
N ALA A 17 5.18 -13.04 31.22
CA ALA A 17 6.36 -13.20 30.36
C ALA A 17 5.97 -13.46 28.90
N VAL A 18 4.98 -14.30 28.63
CA VAL A 18 4.44 -14.54 27.28
C VAL A 18 3.80 -13.28 26.72
N TRP A 19 3.01 -12.55 27.51
CA TRP A 19 2.43 -11.28 27.10
C TRP A 19 3.50 -10.24 26.77
N MET A 20 4.52 -10.09 27.64
CA MET A 20 5.66 -9.21 27.38
C MET A 20 6.44 -9.62 26.14
N LEU A 21 6.64 -10.92 25.87
CA LEU A 21 7.30 -11.39 24.64
C LEU A 21 6.48 -11.09 23.39
N ILE A 22 5.15 -11.27 23.43
CA ILE A 22 4.25 -10.94 22.31
C ILE A 22 4.25 -9.43 22.06
N VAL A 23 4.16 -8.64 23.12
CA VAL A 23 4.15 -7.17 23.07
C VAL A 23 5.51 -6.63 22.61
N TRP A 24 6.62 -7.12 23.17
CA TRP A 24 7.98 -6.77 22.77
C TRP A 24 8.22 -7.10 21.29
N ARG A 25 7.85 -8.31 20.85
CA ARG A 25 8.00 -8.70 19.43
C ARG A 25 7.10 -7.88 18.50
N GLY A 26 5.99 -7.35 19.00
CA GLY A 26 5.18 -6.35 18.31
C GLY A 26 5.83 -4.97 18.24
N PHE A 27 6.67 -4.62 19.23
CA PHE A 27 7.36 -3.33 19.35
C PHE A 27 8.75 -3.27 18.72
N THR A 28 9.42 -4.39 18.42
CA THR A 28 10.67 -4.38 17.66
C THR A 28 10.40 -3.86 16.26
N GLN A 29 10.52 -2.55 16.10
CA GLN A 29 10.45 -1.80 14.85
C GLN A 29 11.77 -1.90 14.07
N ASP A 30 12.50 -3.01 14.21
CA ASP A 30 13.79 -3.23 13.54
C ASP A 30 13.63 -3.21 12.01
N TRP A 31 12.42 -3.49 11.53
CA TRP A 31 12.04 -3.38 10.13
C TRP A 31 11.75 -1.95 9.66
N LEU A 32 11.48 -1.03 10.58
CA LEU A 32 11.08 0.34 10.26
C LEU A 32 12.33 1.15 9.89
N PRO A 33 12.37 1.79 8.71
CA PRO A 33 13.49 2.63 8.30
C PRO A 33 13.79 3.75 9.30
N GLU A 34 15.05 4.14 9.45
CA GLU A 34 15.49 5.17 10.42
C GLU A 34 14.71 6.48 10.31
N GLU A 35 14.47 6.93 9.08
CA GLU A 35 13.69 8.15 8.80
C GLU A 35 12.22 8.04 9.23
N LEU A 36 11.68 6.82 9.35
CA LEU A 36 10.32 6.58 9.84
C LEU A 36 10.25 6.32 11.35
N LYS A 37 11.35 5.91 12.00
CA LYS A 37 11.39 5.70 13.46
C LYS A 37 11.14 6.97 14.25
N THR A 38 11.58 8.11 13.72
CA THR A 38 11.38 9.44 14.31
C THR A 38 10.11 10.12 13.79
N ALA A 39 9.44 9.54 12.78
CA ALA A 39 8.26 10.09 12.17
C ALA A 39 6.99 9.79 12.99
N ARG A 40 6.01 10.68 12.90
CA ARG A 40 4.71 10.49 13.53
C ARG A 40 3.80 9.69 12.59
N VAL A 41 3.06 8.71 13.12
CA VAL A 41 1.97 8.10 12.37
C VAL A 41 0.85 9.12 12.17
N ALA A 42 0.57 9.49 10.92
CA ALA A 42 -0.43 10.49 10.55
C ALA A 42 -1.79 9.87 10.25
N LEU A 43 -1.82 8.75 9.52
CA LEU A 43 -3.03 8.02 9.15
C LEU A 43 -2.79 6.50 9.25
N VAL A 44 -3.80 5.75 9.66
CA VAL A 44 -3.82 4.29 9.65
C VAL A 44 -5.16 3.84 9.12
N GLU A 45 -5.15 3.04 8.06
CA GLU A 45 -6.33 2.44 7.44
C GLU A 45 -7.52 3.41 7.30
N LYS A 46 -7.25 4.66 6.92
CA LYS A 46 -8.31 5.66 6.75
C LYS A 46 -8.64 5.80 5.27
N SER A 47 -9.90 5.64 4.92
CA SER A 47 -10.35 5.86 3.54
C SER A 47 -10.25 7.34 3.19
N LEU A 48 -9.62 7.62 2.05
CA LEU A 48 -9.53 8.91 1.40
C LEU A 48 -10.44 8.87 0.17
N TRP A 49 -11.28 9.88 0.04
CA TRP A 49 -12.29 9.99 -1.02
C TRP A 49 -12.12 11.33 -1.71
N ILE A 50 -12.00 11.34 -3.02
CA ILE A 50 -12.01 12.58 -3.82
C ILE A 50 -12.91 12.41 -5.03
N ASP A 51 -13.52 13.49 -5.47
CA ASP A 51 -14.02 13.61 -6.84
C ASP A 51 -12.90 14.27 -7.65
N ALA A 52 -12.21 13.46 -8.43
CA ALA A 52 -11.03 13.88 -9.17
C ALA A 52 -11.45 14.35 -10.56
N ASP A 53 -11.12 15.59 -10.91
CA ASP A 53 -11.27 16.10 -12.26
C ASP A 53 -10.10 15.64 -13.13
N LEU A 54 -10.30 14.53 -13.82
CA LEU A 54 -9.26 13.87 -14.59
C LEU A 54 -9.33 14.30 -16.06
N PRO A 55 -8.18 14.66 -16.66
CA PRO A 55 -8.14 14.90 -18.09
C PRO A 55 -8.32 13.58 -18.82
N ARG A 56 -9.32 13.52 -19.70
CA ARG A 56 -9.58 12.35 -20.55
C ARG A 56 -8.98 12.62 -21.91
N SER A 57 -8.10 11.74 -22.36
CA SER A 57 -7.65 11.76 -23.75
C SER A 57 -8.85 11.43 -24.64
N ALA A 58 -9.40 12.44 -25.31
CA ALA A 58 -10.16 12.20 -26.53
C ALA A 58 -9.25 11.38 -27.45
N GLY A 59 -9.78 10.30 -28.03
CA GLY A 59 -9.00 9.24 -28.69
C GLY A 59 -7.88 9.77 -29.59
N ALA A 60 -6.81 9.00 -29.74
CA ALA A 60 -5.49 9.33 -30.30
C ALA A 60 -5.45 10.04 -31.67
N GLY A 61 -6.06 11.22 -31.78
CA GLY A 61 -6.08 12.11 -32.93
C GLY A 61 -5.43 13.43 -32.57
N PHE A 62 -4.63 13.94 -33.51
CA PHE A 62 -3.95 15.24 -33.39
C PHE A 62 -5.01 16.36 -33.35
N GLY A 63 -5.06 17.15 -32.27
CA GLY A 63 -6.00 18.27 -32.11
C GLY A 63 -7.19 18.04 -31.16
N ALA A 64 -7.18 16.95 -30.39
CA ALA A 64 -8.31 16.64 -29.51
C ALA A 64 -8.39 17.60 -28.29
N SER A 65 -9.54 18.27 -28.13
CA SER A 65 -9.84 19.11 -26.96
C SER A 65 -9.74 18.31 -25.66
N ARG A 66 -9.14 18.90 -24.62
CA ARG A 66 -8.94 18.25 -23.32
C ARG A 66 -10.26 18.31 -22.53
N THR A 67 -11.06 17.26 -22.65
CA THR A 67 -12.26 17.11 -21.83
C THR A 67 -11.86 16.60 -20.45
N TYR A 68 -12.36 17.25 -19.40
CA TYR A 68 -12.24 16.79 -18.03
C TYR A 68 -13.48 16.00 -17.64
N VAL A 69 -13.29 14.90 -16.90
CA VAL A 69 -14.38 14.12 -16.33
C VAL A 69 -14.14 14.02 -14.84
N SER A 70 -15.18 14.33 -14.05
CA SER A 70 -15.14 14.15 -12.61
C SER A 70 -15.38 12.68 -12.28
N VAL A 71 -14.44 12.06 -11.58
CA VAL A 71 -14.47 10.63 -11.26
C VAL A 71 -14.27 10.44 -9.76
N PRO A 72 -15.15 9.69 -9.07
CA PRO A 72 -14.93 9.36 -7.67
C PRO A 72 -13.74 8.40 -7.56
N VAL A 73 -12.71 8.78 -6.80
CA VAL A 73 -11.56 7.94 -6.48
C VAL A 73 -11.48 7.74 -4.98
N VAL A 74 -11.41 6.46 -4.58
CA VAL A 74 -11.25 6.04 -3.19
C VAL A 74 -9.99 5.22 -3.02
N GLY A 75 -9.28 5.45 -1.93
CA GLY A 75 -8.16 4.62 -1.50
C GLY A 75 -8.07 4.55 0.01
N ARG A 76 -7.60 3.42 0.54
CA ARG A 76 -7.40 3.21 1.98
C ARG A 76 -5.94 2.81 2.20
N PRO A 77 -5.03 3.79 2.41
CA PRO A 77 -3.64 3.49 2.72
C PRO A 77 -3.53 2.75 4.05
N ASP A 78 -2.64 1.76 4.11
CA ASP A 78 -2.37 1.02 5.35
C ASP A 78 -1.86 1.96 6.45
N ARG A 79 -0.76 2.67 6.17
CA ARG A 79 -0.12 3.61 7.09
C ARG A 79 0.51 4.76 6.35
N ILE A 80 0.34 5.97 6.90
CA ILE A 80 1.02 7.17 6.45
C ILE A 80 1.82 7.73 7.62
N TYR A 81 3.11 7.95 7.41
CA TYR A 81 3.99 8.61 8.37
C TYR A 81 4.19 10.06 7.94
N LYS A 82 4.24 10.99 8.90
CA LYS A 82 4.63 12.38 8.69
C LYS A 82 6.04 12.58 9.23
N LEU A 83 6.97 12.88 8.34
CA LEU A 83 8.36 13.19 8.67
C LEU A 83 8.44 14.50 9.45
N SER A 84 9.55 14.72 10.15
CA SER A 84 9.84 16.00 10.83
C SER A 84 9.80 17.20 9.87
N GLY A 85 10.21 16.99 8.62
CA GLY A 85 10.13 17.97 7.53
C GLY A 85 8.73 18.22 6.97
N GLY A 86 7.67 17.61 7.52
CA GLY A 86 6.28 17.86 7.12
C GLY A 86 5.72 16.92 6.05
N GLN A 87 6.59 16.29 5.26
CA GLN A 87 6.21 15.37 4.20
C GLN A 87 5.55 14.08 4.72
N HIS A 88 4.54 13.61 4.00
CA HIS A 88 3.82 12.38 4.24
C HIS A 88 4.40 11.26 3.39
N VAL A 89 4.73 10.13 4.03
CA VAL A 89 5.32 8.96 3.41
C VAL A 89 4.34 7.79 3.54
N PRO A 90 3.80 7.26 2.44
CA PRO A 90 2.96 6.08 2.47
C PRO A 90 3.79 4.81 2.68
N VAL A 91 3.23 3.90 3.48
CA VAL A 91 3.79 2.58 3.75
C VAL A 91 2.71 1.52 3.53
N GLU A 92 2.98 0.57 2.64
CA GLU A 92 2.08 -0.53 2.29
C GLU A 92 2.62 -1.85 2.85
N ASN A 93 1.78 -2.63 3.55
CA ASN A 93 2.20 -3.92 4.08
C ASN A 93 1.88 -5.04 3.10
N LYS A 94 2.85 -5.95 2.91
CA LYS A 94 2.66 -7.18 2.12
C LYS A 94 2.99 -8.40 2.97
N ASN A 95 2.21 -9.46 2.78
CA ASN A 95 2.41 -10.73 3.46
C ASN A 95 2.58 -11.84 2.41
N ARG A 96 3.83 -12.23 2.11
CA ARG A 96 4.16 -13.14 1.00
C ARG A 96 5.48 -13.87 1.23
N ASP A 97 5.76 -14.89 0.42
CA ASP A 97 6.98 -15.71 0.53
C ASP A 97 8.21 -15.04 -0.08
N LEU A 98 8.00 -14.19 -1.09
CA LEU A 98 9.05 -13.52 -1.83
C LEU A 98 9.31 -12.14 -1.24
N ASP A 99 10.55 -11.93 -0.79
CA ASP A 99 11.01 -10.62 -0.36
C ASP A 99 11.45 -9.76 -1.56
N ARG A 100 10.46 -9.28 -2.32
CA ARG A 100 10.67 -8.50 -3.53
C ARG A 100 9.53 -7.52 -3.75
N VAL A 101 9.85 -6.33 -4.22
CA VAL A 101 8.88 -5.34 -4.72
C VAL A 101 8.49 -5.65 -6.17
N PHE A 102 7.21 -5.56 -6.48
CA PHE A 102 6.67 -5.65 -7.84
C PHE A 102 6.18 -4.28 -8.34
N ASP A 103 6.13 -4.09 -9.65
CA ASP A 103 5.60 -2.87 -10.28
C ASP A 103 4.18 -2.53 -9.82
N THR A 104 3.36 -3.55 -9.51
CA THR A 104 2.03 -3.36 -8.94
C THR A 104 2.04 -2.79 -7.54
N ASP A 105 3.06 -3.09 -6.73
CA ASP A 105 3.22 -2.49 -5.41
C ASP A 105 3.58 -1.00 -5.55
N ILE A 106 4.48 -0.66 -6.48
CA ILE A 106 4.85 0.73 -6.78
C ILE A 106 3.63 1.50 -7.30
N ALA A 107 2.88 0.93 -8.24
CA ALA A 107 1.67 1.56 -8.78
C ALA A 107 0.62 1.80 -7.68
N GLN A 108 0.34 0.81 -6.83
CA GLN A 108 -0.61 0.95 -5.72
C GLN A 108 -0.17 2.05 -4.75
N LEU A 109 1.09 2.03 -4.31
CA LEU A 109 1.64 3.01 -3.38
C LEU A 109 1.66 4.42 -3.98
N SER A 110 1.94 4.54 -5.27
CA SER A 110 1.93 5.81 -5.99
C SER A 110 0.51 6.38 -6.15
N LEU A 111 -0.50 5.55 -6.36
CA LEU A 111 -1.90 5.98 -6.37
C LEU A 111 -2.37 6.44 -4.99
N GLN A 112 -1.93 5.79 -3.92
CA GLN A 112 -2.17 6.26 -2.54
C GLN A 112 -1.50 7.62 -2.30
N ALA A 113 -0.25 7.79 -2.75
CA ALA A 113 0.47 9.05 -2.66
C ALA A 113 -0.19 10.17 -3.48
N TRP A 114 -0.68 9.85 -4.67
CA TRP A 114 -1.45 10.77 -5.50
C TRP A 114 -2.72 11.23 -4.77
N LEU A 115 -3.49 10.32 -4.15
CA LEU A 115 -4.65 10.67 -3.32
C LEU A 115 -4.30 11.61 -2.16
N LEU A 116 -3.16 11.39 -1.50
CA LEU A 116 -2.67 12.29 -0.45
C LEU A 116 -2.41 13.70 -1.01
N ARG A 117 -1.73 13.81 -2.15
CA ARG A 117 -1.48 15.10 -2.81
C ARG A 117 -2.76 15.80 -3.21
N GLN A 118 -3.74 15.08 -3.77
CA GLN A 118 -5.05 15.65 -4.10
C GLN A 118 -5.83 16.14 -2.87
N LYS A 119 -5.53 15.61 -1.68
CA LYS A 119 -6.07 16.06 -0.40
C LYS A 119 -5.26 17.17 0.27
N GLY A 120 -4.24 17.71 -0.40
CA GLY A 120 -3.40 18.80 0.10
C GLY A 120 -2.30 18.35 1.07
N PHE A 121 -2.04 17.03 1.20
CA PHE A 121 -0.91 16.57 1.98
C PHE A 121 0.39 16.75 1.18
N GLU A 122 1.34 17.47 1.76
CA GLU A 122 2.72 17.46 1.27
C GLU A 122 3.23 16.02 1.36
N THR A 123 3.58 15.41 0.22
CA THR A 123 3.85 13.98 0.11
C THR A 123 5.24 13.77 -0.48
N ALA A 124 6.03 12.89 0.13
CA ALA A 124 7.38 12.59 -0.34
C ALA A 124 7.35 11.96 -1.75
N SER A 125 8.47 12.05 -2.48
CA SER A 125 8.65 11.38 -3.78
C SER A 125 8.91 9.88 -3.67
N PHE A 126 8.95 9.34 -2.45
CA PHE A 126 9.22 7.94 -2.15
C PHE A 126 8.20 7.38 -1.16
N GLY A 127 8.12 6.05 -1.08
CA GLY A 127 7.36 5.34 -0.06
C GLY A 127 8.05 4.02 0.31
N TYR A 128 7.39 3.23 1.17
CA TYR A 128 7.91 1.93 1.58
C TYR A 128 6.93 0.79 1.34
N VAL A 129 7.45 -0.32 0.83
CA VAL A 129 6.76 -1.61 0.86
C VAL A 129 7.33 -2.43 2.01
N ALA A 130 6.54 -2.65 3.04
CA ALA A 130 6.91 -3.44 4.21
C ALA A 130 6.50 -4.90 3.99
N ILE A 131 7.45 -5.78 3.71
CA ILE A 131 7.20 -7.20 3.42
C ILE A 131 7.39 -8.01 4.68
N ASN A 132 6.34 -8.68 5.14
CA ASN A 132 6.41 -9.76 6.11
C ASN A 132 6.60 -11.08 5.36
N ASN A 133 7.80 -11.65 5.44
CA ASN A 133 8.13 -12.89 4.76
C ASN A 133 7.57 -14.09 5.54
N ARG A 134 6.65 -14.84 4.92
CA ARG A 134 5.99 -15.98 5.59
C ARG A 134 6.94 -17.15 5.89
N ARG A 135 8.00 -17.31 5.10
CA ARG A 135 8.99 -18.40 5.24
C ARG A 135 10.04 -18.07 6.29
N THR A 136 10.64 -16.88 6.20
CA THR A 136 11.73 -16.49 7.11
C THR A 136 11.22 -15.82 8.38
N ARG A 137 9.94 -15.42 8.42
CA ARG A 137 9.32 -14.62 9.49
C ARG A 137 10.01 -13.26 9.71
N GLN A 138 10.85 -12.84 8.77
CA GLN A 138 11.51 -11.54 8.79
C GLN A 138 10.58 -10.50 8.18
N ARG A 139 10.67 -9.28 8.69
CA ARG A 139 10.00 -8.12 8.13
C ARG A 139 11.05 -7.13 7.62
N THR A 140 10.92 -6.73 6.38
CA THR A 140 11.85 -5.81 5.71
C THR A 140 11.06 -4.68 5.04
N ALA A 141 11.60 -3.47 5.09
CA ALA A 141 11.04 -2.32 4.39
C ALA A 141 11.88 -2.00 3.16
N HIS A 142 11.23 -1.94 2.00
CA HIS A 142 11.87 -1.58 0.74
C HIS A 142 11.45 -0.16 0.35
N LYS A 143 12.43 0.75 0.26
CA LYS A 143 12.22 2.10 -0.23
C LYS A 143 11.99 2.04 -1.74
N VAL A 144 10.98 2.75 -2.24
CA VAL A 144 10.66 2.82 -3.66
C VAL A 144 10.40 4.26 -4.07
N ASP A 145 10.82 4.61 -5.28
CA ASP A 145 10.42 5.87 -5.91
C ASP A 145 8.96 5.78 -6.35
N LEU A 146 8.21 6.84 -6.07
CA LEU A 146 6.80 6.94 -6.43
C LEU A 146 6.66 7.55 -7.82
N LEU A 147 5.63 7.09 -8.52
CA LEU A 147 5.24 7.67 -9.79
C LEU A 147 4.69 9.10 -9.58
N ASP A 148 4.93 9.95 -10.59
CA ASP A 148 4.38 11.29 -10.63
C ASP A 148 2.86 11.29 -10.88
N ASP A 149 2.24 12.47 -10.74
CA ASP A 149 0.80 12.61 -10.93
C ASP A 149 0.35 12.25 -12.35
N ALA A 150 1.17 12.57 -13.37
CA ALA A 150 0.85 12.24 -14.74
C ALA A 150 0.77 10.72 -14.97
N ALA A 151 1.69 9.95 -14.39
CA ALA A 151 1.70 8.50 -14.42
C ALA A 151 0.52 7.89 -13.67
N CYS A 152 0.20 8.41 -12.48
CA CYS A 152 -0.99 8.00 -11.73
C CYS A 152 -2.28 8.25 -12.53
N VAL A 153 -2.44 9.42 -13.13
CA VAL A 153 -3.57 9.76 -13.99
C VAL A 153 -3.64 8.82 -15.21
N ARG A 154 -2.52 8.46 -15.84
CA ARG A 154 -2.49 7.48 -16.93
C ARG A 154 -2.99 6.10 -16.49
N ILE A 155 -2.64 5.66 -15.28
CA ILE A 155 -3.11 4.38 -14.72
C ILE A 155 -4.64 4.43 -14.49
N ILE A 156 -5.13 5.51 -13.89
CA ILE A 156 -6.57 5.69 -13.63
C ILE A 156 -7.35 5.75 -14.95
N ASN A 157 -6.91 6.56 -15.92
CA ASN A 157 -7.54 6.64 -17.23
C ASN A 157 -7.55 5.28 -17.94
N ARG A 158 -6.44 4.54 -17.89
CA ARG A 158 -6.39 3.19 -18.47
C ARG A 158 -7.41 2.27 -17.80
N TYR A 159 -7.56 2.32 -16.48
CA TYR A 159 -8.57 1.56 -15.76
C TYR A 159 -9.98 1.92 -16.26
N LEU A 160 -10.31 3.21 -16.31
CA LEU A 160 -11.61 3.69 -16.80
C LEU A 160 -11.88 3.27 -18.25
N ASP A 161 -10.88 3.36 -19.13
CA ASP A 161 -11.00 2.96 -20.53
C ASP A 161 -11.22 1.45 -20.69
N VAL A 162 -10.65 0.61 -19.82
CA VAL A 162 -10.95 -0.82 -19.79
C VAL A 162 -12.37 -1.06 -19.29
N THR A 163 -12.75 -0.48 -18.16
CA THR A 163 -14.03 -0.77 -17.51
C THR A 163 -15.22 -0.23 -18.30
N GLU A 164 -15.03 0.83 -19.08
CA GLU A 164 -16.03 1.41 -19.95
C GLU A 164 -15.95 0.88 -21.40
N GLY A 165 -15.12 -0.13 -21.67
CA GLY A 165 -15.08 -0.82 -22.97
C GLY A 165 -14.45 -0.03 -24.13
N ARG A 166 -13.72 1.07 -23.85
CA ARG A 166 -13.04 1.88 -24.88
C ARG A 166 -11.74 1.28 -25.36
N VAL A 167 -11.07 0.50 -24.52
CA VAL A 167 -9.80 -0.13 -24.87
C VAL A 167 -9.76 -1.55 -24.32
N GLU A 168 -9.54 -2.50 -25.21
CA GLU A 168 -9.45 -3.92 -24.87
C GLU A 168 -8.39 -4.19 -23.80
N PRO A 169 -8.70 -4.96 -22.73
CA PRO A 169 -7.70 -5.42 -21.79
C PRO A 169 -6.69 -6.33 -22.49
N ARG A 170 -5.46 -6.37 -21.99
CA ARG A 170 -4.43 -7.26 -22.53
C ARG A 170 -4.15 -8.37 -21.53
N LYS A 171 -3.93 -9.59 -22.02
CA LYS A 171 -3.40 -10.68 -21.19
C LYS A 171 -2.12 -10.23 -20.49
N SER A 172 -2.00 -10.61 -19.21
CA SER A 172 -0.74 -10.50 -18.49
C SER A 172 0.31 -11.35 -19.21
N ARG A 173 1.52 -10.80 -19.38
CA ARG A 173 2.65 -11.61 -19.83
C ARG A 173 3.14 -12.50 -18.67
N GLY A 174 3.38 -13.77 -18.95
CA GLY A 174 3.99 -14.71 -17.99
C GLY A 174 3.03 -15.51 -17.12
N LYS A 175 3.57 -16.10 -16.04
CA LYS A 175 2.89 -17.13 -15.22
C LYS A 175 1.69 -16.62 -14.41
N LYS A 176 1.45 -15.30 -14.32
CA LYS A 176 0.31 -14.75 -13.55
C LYS A 176 -1.06 -15.24 -14.07
N CYS A 177 -1.18 -15.49 -15.38
CA CYS A 177 -2.39 -16.10 -15.94
C CYS A 177 -2.62 -17.52 -15.42
N ASN A 178 -1.58 -18.23 -14.95
CA ASN A 178 -1.72 -19.60 -14.45
C ASN A 178 -2.39 -19.67 -13.09
N SER A 179 -2.24 -18.64 -12.26
CA SER A 179 -2.83 -18.54 -10.92
C SER A 179 -3.98 -17.52 -10.87
N CYS A 180 -4.51 -17.09 -12.02
CA CYS A 180 -5.58 -16.11 -12.08
C CYS A 180 -6.92 -16.75 -11.69
N GLY A 181 -7.62 -16.19 -10.69
CA GLY A 181 -8.94 -16.66 -10.26
C GLY A 181 -10.02 -16.56 -11.35
N HIS A 182 -9.82 -15.71 -12.36
CA HIS A 182 -10.74 -15.54 -13.49
C HIS A 182 -10.35 -16.37 -14.73
N ARG A 183 -9.39 -17.30 -14.63
CA ARG A 183 -8.88 -18.06 -15.77
C ARG A 183 -9.97 -18.77 -16.57
N ILE A 184 -10.98 -19.32 -15.90
CA ILE A 184 -12.08 -20.07 -16.55
C ILE A 184 -12.93 -19.17 -17.48
N ALA A 185 -13.10 -17.89 -17.10
CA ALA A 185 -13.89 -16.92 -17.85
C ALA A 185 -13.03 -16.01 -18.78
N CYS A 186 -11.72 -16.29 -18.89
CA CYS A 186 -10.80 -15.48 -19.68
C CYS A 186 -10.69 -16.07 -21.10
N HIS A 187 -11.33 -15.41 -22.07
CA HIS A 187 -11.38 -15.87 -23.47
C HIS A 187 -10.29 -15.29 -24.38
N GLY A 188 -9.45 -14.39 -23.86
CA GLY A 188 -8.58 -13.54 -24.67
C GLY A 188 -7.39 -13.02 -23.92
#